data_AF-G3JD49-F1
#
_entry.id   AF-G3JD49-F1
#
_cell.length_a   1.000
_cell.length_b   1.000
_cell.length_c   1.000
_cell.angle_alpha   90.00
_cell.angle_beta   90.00
_cell.angle_gamma   90.00
#
_symmetry.space_group_name_H-M   'P 1'
#
loop_
_entity.id
_entity.type
_entity.pdbx_description
1 polymer ?
#
loop_
_entity_poly.entity_id
_entity_poly.type
_entity_poly.pdbx_seq_one_letter_code
_entity_poly.pdbx_strand_id
1 'polypeptide(L)'
;MIGVMMWAKLVQRWPQHAGKFISGAVLSWSTIILLTPLCFNFAGIATARFFLGLVESIIGPVFVIVTSNWWTRQEQASRTAFWLSGTPVGNFIGGLLTYGLGKVHGSIATWKIFFLFFGSFSLLFALVVVVLMPDNQTNARWLNQRQKQIAMERVRANQTVTADDKWKWNQFREALRDPQTLLFFVTAM
;
A
#
# COMPACT_ATOMS: atom_id res chain seq x y z
N MET A 1 -10.29 -1.43 -10.77
CA MET A 1 -11.34 -1.67 -9.75
C MET A 1 -11.47 -3.14 -9.34
N ILE A 2 -11.53 -4.10 -10.27
CA ILE A 2 -11.68 -5.55 -9.93
C ILE A 2 -10.54 -6.09 -9.05
N GLY A 3 -9.29 -5.70 -9.33
CA GLY A 3 -8.13 -6.10 -8.53
C GLY A 3 -8.22 -5.67 -7.06
N VAL A 4 -8.61 -4.41 -6.82
CA VAL A 4 -8.76 -3.84 -5.47
C VAL A 4 -9.79 -4.61 -4.65
N MET A 5 -10.92 -5.00 -5.24
CA MET A 5 -11.97 -5.75 -4.54
C MET A 5 -11.55 -7.17 -4.15
N MET A 6 -10.85 -7.89 -5.05
CA MET A 6 -10.35 -9.23 -4.74
C MET A 6 -9.29 -9.20 -3.63
N TRP A 7 -8.35 -8.25 -3.73
CA TRP A 7 -7.29 -8.12 -2.74
C TRP A 7 -7.80 -7.58 -1.40
N ALA A 8 -8.74 -6.63 -1.40
CA ALA A 8 -9.39 -6.18 -0.16
C ALA A 8 -10.08 -7.33 0.57
N LYS A 9 -10.76 -8.22 -0.15
CA LYS A 9 -11.39 -9.42 0.42
C LYS A 9 -10.34 -10.39 0.98
N LEU A 10 -9.21 -10.54 0.30
CA LEU A 10 -8.11 -11.42 0.75
C LEU A 10 -7.44 -10.87 2.01
N VAL A 11 -7.19 -9.57 2.06
CA VAL A 11 -6.54 -8.90 3.18
C VAL A 11 -7.47 -8.82 4.40
N GLN A 12 -8.78 -8.60 4.19
CA GLN A 12 -9.78 -8.68 5.27
C GLN A 12 -9.88 -10.06 5.88
N ARG A 13 -9.63 -11.13 5.11
CA ARG A 13 -9.65 -12.50 5.61
C ARG A 13 -8.38 -12.88 6.38
N TRP A 14 -7.28 -12.16 6.16
CA TRP A 14 -5.99 -12.40 6.82
C TRP A 14 -5.37 -11.12 7.42
N PRO A 15 -6.08 -10.42 8.34
CA PRO A 15 -5.60 -9.15 8.89
C PRO A 15 -4.32 -9.31 9.72
N GLN A 16 -4.05 -10.51 10.23
CA GLN A 16 -2.86 -10.85 11.04
C GLN A 16 -1.55 -10.96 10.24
N HIS A 17 -1.61 -10.98 8.90
CA HIS A 17 -0.45 -11.12 8.02
C HIS A 17 -0.26 -9.89 7.11
N ALA A 18 -0.93 -8.78 7.42
CA ALA A 18 -0.91 -7.57 6.60
C ALA A 18 0.51 -7.04 6.36
N GLY A 19 1.43 -7.19 7.33
CA GLY A 19 2.85 -6.81 7.18
C GLY A 19 3.57 -7.57 6.05
N LYS A 20 3.43 -8.90 5.99
CA LYS A 20 3.97 -9.73 4.89
C LYS A 20 3.36 -9.36 3.55
N PHE A 21 2.06 -9.05 3.51
CA PHE A 21 1.39 -8.65 2.26
C PHE A 21 1.91 -7.31 1.74
N ILE A 22 2.09 -6.29 2.61
CA ILE A 22 2.71 -5.02 2.21
C ILE A 22 4.13 -5.27 1.72
N SER A 23 4.91 -6.01 2.49
CA SER A 23 6.33 -6.25 2.19
C SER A 23 6.50 -6.99 0.86
N GLY A 24 5.68 -8.02 0.61
CA GLY A 24 5.67 -8.75 -0.66
C GLY A 24 5.17 -7.89 -1.83
N ALA A 25 4.13 -7.06 -1.61
CA ALA A 25 3.64 -6.14 -2.63
C ALA A 25 4.71 -5.11 -3.01
N VAL A 26 5.34 -4.45 -2.04
CA VAL A 26 6.38 -3.45 -2.28
C VAL A 26 7.61 -4.08 -2.96
N LEU A 27 8.05 -5.27 -2.54
CA LEU A 27 9.13 -6.00 -3.22
C LEU A 27 8.77 -6.31 -4.68
N SER A 28 7.58 -6.87 -4.93
CA SER A 28 7.13 -7.18 -6.29
C SER A 28 7.03 -5.92 -7.16
N TRP A 29 6.58 -4.80 -6.59
CA TRP A 29 6.53 -3.51 -7.25
C TRP A 29 7.93 -3.04 -7.67
N SER A 30 8.90 -3.04 -6.75
CA SER A 30 10.29 -2.65 -7.05
C SER A 30 10.94 -3.57 -8.09
N THR A 31 10.68 -4.89 -8.04
CA THR A 31 11.20 -5.85 -9.03
C THR A 31 10.64 -5.59 -10.42
N ILE A 32 9.32 -5.33 -10.56
CA ILE A 32 8.70 -5.03 -11.85
C ILE A 32 9.26 -3.73 -12.45
N ILE A 33 9.53 -2.72 -11.60
CA ILE A 33 10.15 -1.47 -12.02
C ILE A 33 11.56 -1.70 -12.56
N LEU A 34 12.37 -2.51 -11.87
CA LEU A 34 13.73 -2.84 -12.33
C LEU A 34 13.73 -3.68 -13.62
N LEU A 35 12.68 -4.46 -13.86
CA LEU A 35 12.52 -5.24 -15.08
C LEU A 35 12.06 -4.39 -16.28
N THR A 36 11.36 -3.28 -16.04
CA THR A 36 10.84 -2.38 -17.08
C THR A 36 11.90 -1.87 -18.08
N PRO A 37 13.10 -1.41 -17.67
CA PRO A 37 14.13 -0.94 -18.62
C PRO A 37 14.80 -2.05 -19.44
N LEU A 38 14.63 -3.33 -19.04
CA LEU A 38 15.11 -4.51 -19.76
C LEU A 38 14.13 -4.95 -20.87
N CYS A 39 12.91 -4.43 -20.89
CA CYS A 39 11.95 -4.71 -21.95
C CYS A 39 12.29 -3.90 -23.22
N PHE A 40 12.50 -4.60 -24.33
CA PHE A 40 12.74 -3.99 -25.65
C PHE A 40 11.51 -4.03 -26.58
N ASN A 41 10.46 -4.78 -26.18
CA ASN A 41 9.25 -4.98 -26.97
C ASN A 41 8.03 -4.28 -26.32
N PHE A 42 7.12 -3.77 -27.15
CA PHE A 42 5.87 -3.14 -26.69
C PHE A 42 5.06 -4.08 -25.79
N ALA A 43 4.95 -5.36 -26.18
CA ALA A 43 4.28 -6.39 -25.39
C ALA A 43 4.91 -6.54 -23.99
N GLY A 44 6.25 -6.50 -23.88
CA GLY A 44 6.95 -6.60 -22.59
C GLY A 44 6.67 -5.40 -21.67
N ILE A 45 6.60 -4.19 -22.23
CA ILE A 45 6.24 -2.98 -21.47
C ILE A 45 4.77 -3.02 -21.03
N ALA A 46 3.87 -3.47 -21.91
CA ALA A 46 2.45 -3.61 -21.61
C ALA A 46 2.20 -4.65 -20.50
N THR A 47 2.88 -5.79 -20.55
CA THR A 47 2.79 -6.82 -19.50
C THR A 47 3.36 -6.31 -18.17
N ALA A 48 4.51 -5.63 -18.17
CA ALA A 48 5.06 -5.03 -16.96
C ALA A 48 4.08 -4.02 -16.32
N ARG A 49 3.44 -3.18 -17.14
CA ARG A 49 2.39 -2.23 -16.70
C ARG A 49 1.17 -2.94 -16.11
N PHE A 50 0.73 -4.03 -16.72
CA PHE A 50 -0.40 -4.82 -16.22
C PHE A 50 -0.11 -5.39 -14.82
N PHE A 51 1.05 -6.02 -14.63
CA PHE A 51 1.43 -6.55 -13.32
C PHE A 51 1.65 -5.44 -12.28
N LEU A 52 2.21 -4.30 -12.69
CA LEU A 52 2.38 -3.15 -11.80
C LEU A 52 1.02 -2.64 -11.29
N GLY A 53 0.02 -2.53 -12.16
CA GLY A 53 -1.33 -2.13 -11.75
C GLY A 53 -2.04 -3.15 -10.84
N LEU A 54 -1.77 -4.45 -11.03
CA LEU A 54 -2.27 -5.50 -10.13
C LEU A 54 -1.67 -5.38 -8.72
N VAL A 55 -0.38 -5.08 -8.62
CA VAL A 55 0.32 -4.91 -7.34
C VAL A 55 -0.10 -3.62 -6.65
N GLU A 56 -0.22 -2.52 -7.39
CA GLU A 56 -0.63 -1.21 -6.86
C GLU A 56 -2.03 -1.25 -6.23
N SER A 57 -2.92 -2.07 -6.80
CA SER A 57 -4.29 -2.27 -6.29
C SER A 57 -4.35 -2.84 -4.87
N ILE A 58 -3.28 -3.49 -4.38
CA ILE A 58 -3.20 -4.09 -3.04
C ILE A 58 -2.86 -3.01 -2.00
N ILE A 59 -2.06 -2.02 -2.38
CA ILE A 59 -1.40 -1.12 -1.45
C ILE A 59 -2.43 -0.28 -0.66
N GLY A 60 -3.43 0.29 -1.34
CA GLY A 60 -4.50 1.08 -0.73
C GLY A 60 -5.25 0.36 0.40
N PRO A 61 -5.94 -0.76 0.15
CA PRO A 61 -6.70 -1.45 1.19
C PRO A 61 -5.83 -1.97 2.33
N VAL A 62 -4.58 -2.39 2.06
CA VAL A 62 -3.71 -2.88 3.13
C VAL A 62 -3.26 -1.75 4.05
N PHE A 63 -2.93 -0.56 3.53
CA PHE A 63 -2.62 0.59 4.37
C PHE A 63 -3.79 1.03 5.25
N VAL A 64 -5.03 0.99 4.72
CA VAL A 64 -6.23 1.29 5.50
C VAL A 64 -6.44 0.25 6.61
N ILE A 65 -6.24 -1.04 6.31
CA ILE A 65 -6.39 -2.10 7.32
C ILE A 65 -5.30 -1.99 8.39
N VAL A 66 -4.05 -1.76 8.01
CA VAL A 66 -2.94 -1.56 8.98
C VAL A 66 -3.18 -0.34 9.85
N THR A 67 -3.60 0.79 9.26
CA THR A 67 -3.91 1.99 10.06
C THR A 67 -5.09 1.76 10.99
N SER A 68 -6.12 1.04 10.54
CA SER A 68 -7.29 0.70 11.37
C SER A 68 -6.97 -0.24 12.54
N ASN A 69 -6.01 -1.16 12.35
CA ASN A 69 -5.59 -2.11 13.37
C ASN A 69 -4.66 -1.49 14.43
N TRP A 70 -3.91 -0.44 14.07
CA TRP A 70 -2.90 0.15 14.94
C TRP A 70 -3.30 1.46 15.61
N TRP A 71 -4.25 2.20 15.03
CA TRP A 71 -4.66 3.52 15.52
C TRP A 71 -6.15 3.63 15.81
N THR A 72 -6.49 4.52 16.74
CA THR A 72 -7.87 4.83 17.12
C THR A 72 -8.61 5.61 16.01
N ARG A 73 -9.95 5.57 15.97
CA ARG A 73 -10.75 6.23 14.92
C ARG A 73 -10.44 7.73 14.76
N GLN A 74 -10.16 8.43 15.85
CA GLN A 74 -9.82 9.86 15.85
C GLN A 74 -8.44 10.13 15.23
N GLU A 75 -7.50 9.20 15.39
CA GLU A 75 -6.14 9.30 14.87
C GLU A 75 -6.01 8.78 13.44
N GLN A 76 -6.91 7.88 13.00
CA GLN A 76 -6.88 7.32 11.64
C GLN A 76 -6.95 8.40 10.55
N ALA A 77 -7.73 9.46 10.74
CA ALA A 77 -7.87 10.53 9.75
C ALA A 77 -6.58 11.36 9.55
N SER A 78 -5.82 11.60 10.62
CA SER A 78 -4.55 12.33 10.51
C SER A 78 -3.44 11.46 9.92
N ARG A 79 -3.42 10.16 10.26
CA ARG A 79 -2.48 9.19 9.68
C ARG A 79 -2.75 8.96 8.20
N THR A 80 -3.99 8.60 7.87
CA THR A 80 -4.78 9.19 6.78
C THR A 80 -4.06 10.10 5.78
N ALA A 81 -4.17 11.39 6.12
CA ALA A 81 -3.59 12.50 5.40
C ALA A 81 -2.06 12.44 5.32
N PHE A 82 -1.38 11.92 6.34
CA PHE A 82 0.08 11.83 6.36
C PHE A 82 0.63 10.83 5.33
N TRP A 83 0.03 9.64 5.18
CA TRP A 83 0.49 8.71 4.13
C TRP A 83 0.06 9.19 2.73
N LEU A 84 -1.11 9.83 2.60
CA LEU A 84 -1.53 10.45 1.33
C LEU A 84 -0.61 11.58 0.88
N SER A 85 -0.09 12.40 1.81
CA SER A 85 0.84 13.49 1.49
C SER A 85 2.20 12.99 0.99
N GLY A 86 2.53 11.71 1.16
CA GLY A 86 3.71 11.10 0.56
C GLY A 86 3.69 11.14 -0.97
N THR A 87 2.52 11.08 -1.61
CA THR A 87 2.37 11.09 -3.07
C THR A 87 2.89 12.40 -3.70
N PRO A 88 2.40 13.60 -3.29
CA PRO A 88 2.89 14.85 -3.86
C PRO A 88 4.37 15.10 -3.53
N VAL A 89 4.85 14.71 -2.34
CA VAL A 89 6.27 14.81 -1.98
C VAL A 89 7.13 13.92 -2.90
N GLY A 90 6.68 12.69 -3.16
CA GLY A 90 7.33 11.77 -4.10
C GLY A 90 7.36 12.33 -5.52
N ASN A 91 6.26 12.93 -5.98
CA ASN A 91 6.22 13.57 -7.30
C ASN A 91 7.16 14.77 -7.40
N PHE A 92 7.27 15.57 -6.34
CA PHE A 92 8.19 16.71 -6.29
C PHE A 92 9.65 16.26 -6.36
N ILE A 93 10.04 15.27 -5.54
CA ILE A 93 11.39 14.68 -5.57
C ILE A 93 11.66 14.01 -6.92
N GLY A 94 10.67 13.31 -7.47
CA GLY A 94 10.70 12.69 -8.79
C GLY A 94 10.97 13.71 -9.89
N GLY A 95 10.29 14.86 -9.86
CA GLY A 95 10.50 15.96 -10.79
C GLY A 95 11.89 16.58 -10.70
N LEU A 96 12.39 16.83 -9.48
CA LEU A 96 13.75 17.35 -9.26
C LEU A 96 14.83 16.40 -9.78
N LEU A 97 14.70 15.11 -9.49
CA LEU A 97 15.62 14.10 -9.99
C LEU A 97 15.54 13.99 -11.51
N THR A 98 14.33 14.12 -12.08
CA THR A 98 14.12 14.16 -13.54
C THR A 98 14.87 15.31 -14.20
N TYR A 99 14.81 16.49 -13.60
CA TYR A 99 15.56 17.65 -14.07
C TYR A 99 17.08 17.48 -13.94
N GLY A 100 17.55 16.90 -12.82
CA GLY A 100 18.99 16.66 -12.59
C GLY A 100 19.61 15.65 -13.54
N LEU A 101 18.93 14.52 -13.75
CA LEU A 101 19.40 13.43 -14.61
C LEU A 101 19.16 13.70 -16.11
N GLY A 102 18.25 14.63 -16.46
CA GLY A 102 18.07 15.12 -17.84
C GLY A 102 19.33 15.78 -18.44
N LYS A 103 20.26 16.22 -17.59
CA LYS A 103 21.55 16.80 -18.01
C LYS A 103 22.65 15.76 -18.29
N VAL A 104 22.42 14.48 -17.97
CA VAL A 104 23.37 13.40 -18.22
C VAL A 104 23.14 12.87 -19.64
N HIS A 105 24.05 13.20 -20.56
CA HIS A 105 24.05 12.67 -21.93
C HIS A 105 25.02 11.48 -21.99
N GLY A 106 24.49 10.26 -22.01
CA GLY A 106 25.25 9.01 -22.11
C GLY A 106 24.71 8.10 -23.21
N SER A 107 25.38 6.96 -23.43
CA SER A 107 24.99 5.94 -24.43
C SER A 107 23.67 5.22 -24.08
N ILE A 108 23.22 5.29 -22.82
CA ILE A 108 21.97 4.70 -22.34
C ILE A 108 20.89 5.78 -22.29
N ALA A 109 19.71 5.49 -22.82
CA ALA A 109 18.58 6.41 -22.79
C ALA A 109 18.23 6.82 -21.35
N THR A 110 18.12 8.13 -21.10
CA THR A 110 17.98 8.71 -19.75
C THR A 110 16.82 8.10 -18.98
N TRP A 111 15.70 7.78 -19.64
CA TRP A 111 14.53 7.12 -19.05
C TRP A 111 14.85 5.77 -18.40
N LYS A 112 15.79 4.97 -18.95
CA LYS A 112 16.20 3.69 -18.36
C LYS A 112 16.99 3.88 -17.07
N ILE A 113 17.84 4.91 -17.03
CA ILE A 113 18.64 5.26 -15.85
C ILE A 113 17.72 5.66 -14.69
N PHE A 114 16.62 6.38 -14.98
CA PHE A 114 15.61 6.70 -13.97
C PHE A 114 14.99 5.46 -13.35
N PHE A 115 14.49 4.52 -14.16
CA PHE A 115 13.86 3.31 -13.64
C PHE A 115 14.84 2.44 -12.85
N LEU A 116 16.11 2.37 -13.26
CA LEU A 116 17.14 1.64 -12.52
C LEU A 116 17.47 2.31 -11.18
N PHE A 117 17.64 3.62 -11.15
CA PHE A 117 17.97 4.36 -9.93
C PHE A 117 16.83 4.30 -8.91
N PHE A 118 15.62 4.67 -9.32
CA PHE A 118 14.43 4.63 -8.45
C PHE A 118 14.04 3.21 -8.07
N GLY A 119 14.14 2.26 -9.01
CA GLY A 119 13.88 0.84 -8.74
C GLY A 119 14.84 0.27 -7.71
N SER A 120 16.13 0.60 -7.78
CA SER A 120 17.15 0.10 -6.84
C SER A 120 17.00 0.73 -5.46
N PHE A 121 16.77 2.05 -5.41
CA PHE A 121 16.52 2.75 -4.15
C PHE A 121 15.25 2.23 -3.47
N SER A 122 14.17 2.04 -4.25
CA SER A 122 12.94 1.46 -3.75
C SER A 122 13.11 0.01 -3.30
N LEU A 123 13.89 -0.81 -4.02
CA LEU A 123 14.14 -2.21 -3.63
C LEU A 123 14.92 -2.30 -2.32
N LEU A 124 15.93 -1.44 -2.12
CA LEU A 124 16.65 -1.34 -0.84
C LEU A 124 15.70 -0.94 0.29
N PHE A 125 14.86 0.06 0.05
CA PHE A 125 13.84 0.46 1.03
C PHE A 125 12.84 -0.66 1.32
N ALA A 126 12.42 -1.41 0.30
CA ALA A 126 11.54 -2.56 0.43
C ALA A 126 12.15 -3.64 1.31
N LEU A 127 13.45 -3.95 1.13
CA LEU A 127 14.17 -4.92 1.94
C LEU A 127 14.28 -4.48 3.41
N VAL A 128 14.51 -3.19 3.64
CA VAL A 128 14.49 -2.59 4.98
C VAL A 128 13.09 -2.72 5.61
N VAL A 129 12.02 -2.44 4.86
CA VAL A 129 10.64 -2.60 5.32
C VAL A 129 10.31 -4.07 5.64
N VAL A 130 10.78 -5.02 4.82
CA VAL A 130 10.57 -6.47 5.06
C VAL A 130 11.19 -6.91 6.40
N VAL A 131 12.34 -6.34 6.76
CA VAL A 131 13.05 -6.69 8.01
C VAL A 131 12.48 -5.95 9.22
N LEU A 132 12.09 -4.69 9.06
CA LEU A 132 11.63 -3.84 10.16
C LEU A 132 10.13 -3.92 10.44
N MET A 133 9.30 -4.28 9.46
CA MET A 133 7.84 -4.23 9.61
C MET A 133 7.31 -5.50 10.32
N PRO A 134 6.80 -5.39 11.57
CA PRO A 134 6.22 -6.53 12.25
C PRO A 134 4.81 -6.82 11.73
N ASP A 135 4.51 -8.09 11.53
CA ASP A 135 3.24 -8.57 10.94
C ASP A 135 2.00 -8.29 11.79
N ASN A 136 2.17 -8.08 13.09
CA ASN A 136 1.06 -7.96 14.03
C ASN A 136 1.49 -7.19 15.29
N GLN A 137 0.54 -6.53 15.98
CA GLN A 137 0.81 -5.80 17.24
C GLN A 137 1.42 -6.71 18.32
N THR A 138 1.10 -8.00 18.27
CA THR A 138 1.65 -9.05 19.13
C THR A 138 3.09 -9.42 18.77
N ASN A 139 3.47 -9.35 17.49
CA ASN A 139 4.81 -9.69 16.99
C ASN A 139 5.73 -8.47 16.76
N ALA A 140 5.34 -7.29 17.26
CA ALA A 140 6.19 -6.12 17.26
C ALA A 140 7.48 -6.40 18.04
N ARG A 141 8.58 -6.68 17.33
CA ARG A 141 9.92 -6.90 17.93
C ARG A 141 10.43 -5.66 18.66
N TRP A 142 9.87 -4.49 18.37
CA TRP A 142 10.27 -3.21 18.92
C TRP A 142 9.46 -2.78 20.18
N LEU A 143 8.33 -3.44 20.48
CA LEU A 143 7.51 -3.08 21.64
C LEU A 143 7.75 -4.02 22.82
N ASN A 144 7.88 -3.41 24.01
CA ASN A 144 7.98 -4.16 25.26
C ASN A 144 6.62 -4.80 25.63
N GLN A 145 6.61 -5.91 26.38
CA GLN A 145 5.38 -6.70 26.65
C GLN A 145 4.22 -5.86 27.21
N ARG A 146 4.55 -4.88 28.07
CA ARG A 146 3.58 -3.93 28.66
C ARG A 146 3.00 -2.96 27.63
N GLN A 147 3.80 -2.48 26.67
CA GLN A 147 3.33 -1.59 25.61
C GLN A 147 2.41 -2.32 24.63
N LYS A 148 2.67 -3.62 24.37
CA LYS A 148 1.78 -4.46 23.56
C LYS A 148 0.40 -4.62 24.19
N GLN A 149 0.33 -4.83 25.49
CA GLN A 149 -0.95 -4.95 26.20
C GLN A 149 -1.74 -3.63 26.17
N ILE A 150 -1.08 -2.48 26.41
CA ILE A 150 -1.72 -1.16 26.32
C ILE A 150 -2.23 -0.87 24.90
N ALA A 151 -1.45 -1.24 23.87
CA ALA A 151 -1.88 -1.08 22.47
C ALA A 151 -3.09 -1.96 22.14
N MET A 152 -3.08 -3.23 22.58
CA MET A 152 -4.20 -4.14 22.38
C MET A 152 -5.47 -3.65 23.10
N GLU A 153 -5.37 -3.16 24.34
CA GLU A 153 -6.52 -2.63 25.08
C GLU A 153 -7.11 -1.37 24.44
N ARG A 154 -6.28 -0.47 23.91
CA ARG A 154 -6.75 0.73 23.17
C ARG A 154 -7.50 0.39 21.88
N VAL A 155 -7.07 -0.64 21.17
CA VAL A 155 -7.75 -1.11 19.95
C VAL A 155 -9.03 -1.88 20.32
N ARG A 156 -9.01 -2.68 21.39
CA ARG A 156 -10.19 -3.38 21.91
C ARG A 156 -11.29 -2.40 22.35
N ALA A 157 -10.90 -1.28 22.95
CA ALA A 157 -11.81 -0.19 23.33
C ALA A 157 -12.43 0.54 22.11
N ASN A 158 -11.80 0.48 20.94
CA ASN A 158 -12.33 1.11 19.72
C ASN A 158 -13.50 0.34 19.08
N GLN A 159 -13.91 -0.81 19.64
CA GLN A 159 -15.02 -1.64 19.12
C GLN A 159 -15.02 -1.71 17.59
N THR A 160 -13.84 -1.93 16.98
CA THR A 160 -13.78 -2.29 15.57
C THR A 160 -14.42 -3.65 15.52
N VAL A 161 -15.70 -3.65 15.13
CA VAL A 161 -16.63 -4.77 15.08
C VAL A 161 -15.83 -6.05 14.90
N THR A 162 -15.88 -6.91 15.92
CA THR A 162 -15.32 -8.25 15.85
C THR A 162 -15.75 -8.82 14.52
N ALA A 163 -14.80 -8.98 13.60
CA ALA A 163 -15.09 -9.37 12.23
C ALA A 163 -15.70 -10.76 12.30
N ASP A 164 -17.02 -10.83 12.27
CA ASP A 164 -17.72 -12.06 11.93
C ASP A 164 -17.21 -12.42 10.55
N ASP A 165 -16.51 -13.55 10.43
CA ASP A 165 -15.93 -14.06 9.18
C ASP A 165 -17.02 -14.52 8.17
N LYS A 166 -18.30 -14.18 8.44
CA LYS A 166 -19.47 -14.51 7.65
C LYS A 166 -19.95 -13.28 6.88
N TRP A 167 -19.85 -13.34 5.56
CA TRP A 167 -20.37 -12.33 4.64
C TRP A 167 -21.88 -12.13 4.82
N LYS A 168 -22.29 -10.97 5.32
CA LYS A 168 -23.70 -10.61 5.56
C LYS A 168 -24.26 -9.86 4.35
N TRP A 169 -25.00 -10.55 3.48
CA TRP A 169 -25.61 -9.95 2.28
C TRP A 169 -26.56 -8.79 2.59
N ASN A 170 -27.16 -8.78 3.78
CA ASN A 170 -28.02 -7.71 4.24
C ASN A 170 -27.24 -6.39 4.41
N GLN A 171 -26.03 -6.42 4.98
CA GLN A 171 -25.18 -5.23 5.12
C GLN A 171 -24.71 -4.67 3.77
N PHE A 172 -24.49 -5.54 2.78
CA PHE A 172 -24.15 -5.11 1.43
C PHE A 172 -25.30 -4.36 0.75
N ARG A 173 -26.55 -4.85 0.90
CA ARG A 173 -27.75 -4.16 0.39
C ARG A 173 -28.03 -2.85 1.11
N GLU A 174 -27.72 -2.78 2.39
CA GLU A 174 -27.87 -1.58 3.21
C GLU A 174 -26.83 -0.52 2.84
N ALA A 175 -25.57 -0.92 2.62
CA ALA A 175 -24.51 -0.03 2.13
C ALA A 175 -24.81 0.55 0.74
N LEU A 176 -25.51 -0.18 -0.13
CA LEU A 176 -25.94 0.33 -1.45
C LEU A 176 -27.07 1.35 -1.38
N ARG A 177 -27.83 1.40 -0.28
CA ARG A 177 -28.94 2.34 -0.06
C ARG A 177 -28.58 3.49 0.88
N ASP A 178 -27.39 3.43 1.48
CA ASP A 178 -26.91 4.46 2.37
C ASP A 178 -26.46 5.70 1.56
N PRO A 179 -27.12 6.87 1.73
CA PRO A 179 -26.79 8.09 1.00
C PRO A 179 -25.36 8.56 1.26
N GLN A 180 -24.80 8.28 2.43
CA GLN A 180 -23.41 8.65 2.73
C GLN A 180 -22.42 7.82 1.88
N THR A 181 -22.67 6.52 1.75
CA THR A 181 -21.88 5.61 0.90
C THR A 181 -22.01 5.96 -0.59
N LEU A 182 -23.22 6.30 -1.04
CA LEU A 182 -23.47 6.77 -2.41
C LEU A 182 -22.76 8.10 -2.73
N LEU A 183 -22.79 9.06 -1.80
CA LEU A 183 -22.08 10.34 -1.95
C LEU A 183 -20.57 10.17 -2.02
N PHE A 184 -19.99 9.25 -1.24
CA PHE A 184 -18.58 8.90 -1.39
C PHE A 184 -18.27 8.25 -2.73
N PHE A 185 -19.16 7.40 -3.23
CA PHE A 185 -18.98 6.75 -4.54
C PHE A 185 -19.01 7.75 -5.69
N VAL A 186 -19.91 8.73 -5.63
CA VAL A 186 -20.03 9.78 -6.67
C VAL A 186 -18.87 10.77 -6.62
N THR A 187 -18.37 11.12 -5.44
CA THR A 187 -17.24 12.06 -5.31
C THR A 187 -15.88 11.42 -5.58
N ALA A 188 -15.77 10.10 -5.43
CA ALA A 188 -14.53 9.35 -5.69
C ALA A 188 -14.42 8.82 -7.15
N MET A 189 -15.44 9.01 -7.97
CA MET A 189 -15.47 8.64 -9.40
C MET A 189 -15.12 9.83 -10.28
#